data_AF-A0A645AEK7-F1
#
_entry.id   AF-A0A645AEK7-F1
#
_cell.length_a   1.000
_cell.length_b   1.000
_cell.length_c   1.000
_cell.angle_alpha   90.00
_cell.angle_beta   90.00
_cell.angle_gamma   90.00
#
_symmetry.space_group_name_H-M   'P 1'
#
loop_
_entity.id
_entity.type
_entity.pdbx_description
1 polymer ?
#
loop_
_entity_poly.entity_id
_entity_poly.type
_entity_poly.pdbx_seq_one_letter_code
_entity_poly.pdbx_strand_id
1 'polypeptide(L)'
;MKPDSDELLGKLTFSSPISELMRVLFFYSLQYVVLEKKKKYHIFRQEDIVAFLHKSEKDTSISNLFLFAEKGANTRTNLPSRMKNSERMLCITAEKETYITTFEEVKYRCGEDEDFPLWWNIPLPLLTMKDHKVILNAKAQESFSLEDFSLKRVSDALQREDRLLEINADENEKRVFYFEPLLADIYLIDEVTSDLSAAEDMVWWAAVGKAWAQKMRRDGYEIHQVDGIQPSPIDLLGADDYLTCVWDEKILGYLCFKKMKEASK
;
A
#
# COMPACT_ATOMS: atom_id res chain seq x y z
N MET A 1 -13.62 29.22 -44.04
CA MET A 1 -12.37 28.47 -43.77
C MET A 1 -12.41 28.03 -42.33
N LYS A 2 -12.50 26.72 -42.06
CA LYS A 2 -12.24 26.24 -40.71
C LYS A 2 -10.73 26.42 -40.47
N PRO A 3 -10.29 27.14 -39.43
CA PRO A 3 -8.88 27.12 -39.07
C PRO A 3 -8.47 25.67 -38.85
N ASP A 4 -7.27 25.31 -39.30
CA ASP A 4 -6.73 23.97 -39.07
C ASP A 4 -6.69 23.73 -37.55
N SER A 5 -7.23 22.61 -37.08
CA SER A 5 -7.40 22.34 -35.65
C SER A 5 -6.08 22.52 -34.88
N ASP A 6 -4.99 22.04 -35.47
CA ASP A 6 -3.67 22.05 -34.84
C ASP A 6 -3.07 23.46 -34.79
N GLU A 7 -3.49 24.35 -35.68
CA GLU A 7 -3.03 25.74 -35.72
C GLU A 7 -3.58 26.57 -34.54
N LEU A 8 -4.76 26.22 -34.03
CA LEU A 8 -5.36 26.86 -32.84
C LEU A 8 -4.68 26.42 -31.54
N LEU A 9 -4.27 25.15 -31.44
CA LEU A 9 -3.53 24.66 -30.28
C LEU A 9 -2.11 25.24 -30.25
N GLY A 10 -1.43 25.28 -31.39
CA GLY A 10 -0.05 25.77 -31.48
C GLY A 10 0.12 27.27 -31.19
N LYS A 11 -0.96 28.06 -31.16
CA LYS A 11 -0.94 29.50 -30.83
C LYS A 11 -1.19 29.78 -29.34
N LEU A 12 -1.80 28.84 -28.63
CA LEU A 12 -2.19 29.04 -27.25
C LEU A 12 -0.98 28.90 -26.32
N THR A 13 -0.72 29.92 -25.53
CA THR A 13 0.42 29.97 -24.59
C THR A 13 0.01 30.65 -23.29
N PHE A 14 0.85 30.59 -22.27
CA PHE A 14 0.62 31.31 -21.00
C PHE A 14 0.48 32.84 -21.15
N SER A 15 0.96 33.42 -22.25
CA SER A 15 0.76 34.84 -22.59
C SER A 15 -0.56 35.13 -23.32
N SER A 16 -1.23 34.11 -23.85
CA SER A 16 -2.50 34.27 -24.56
C SER A 16 -3.59 34.81 -23.63
N PRO A 17 -4.53 35.60 -24.18
CA PRO A 17 -5.70 36.05 -23.42
C PRO A 17 -6.64 34.90 -23.07
N ILE A 18 -7.38 35.04 -21.98
CA ILE A 18 -8.34 34.03 -21.52
C ILE A 18 -9.49 33.86 -22.52
N SER A 19 -9.87 34.91 -23.26
CA SER A 19 -10.84 34.77 -24.34
C SER A 19 -10.41 33.77 -25.42
N GLU A 20 -9.11 33.66 -25.70
CA GLU A 20 -8.57 32.67 -26.64
C GLU A 20 -8.62 31.26 -26.05
N LEU A 21 -8.27 31.10 -24.77
CA LEU A 21 -8.45 29.85 -24.04
C LEU A 21 -9.90 29.36 -24.10
N MET A 22 -10.87 30.23 -23.80
CA MET A 22 -12.29 29.87 -23.83
C MET A 22 -12.73 29.48 -25.23
N ARG A 23 -12.29 30.19 -26.28
CA ARG A 23 -12.57 29.81 -27.67
C ARG A 23 -12.08 28.40 -27.99
N VAL A 24 -10.87 28.05 -27.57
CA VAL A 24 -10.31 26.70 -27.77
C VAL A 24 -11.12 25.66 -27.00
N LEU A 25 -11.46 25.91 -25.73
CA LEU A 25 -12.29 25.00 -24.94
C LEU A 25 -13.66 24.75 -25.59
N PHE A 26 -14.33 25.80 -26.09
CA PHE A 26 -15.61 25.64 -26.79
C PHE A 26 -15.46 24.95 -28.15
N PHE A 27 -14.42 25.27 -28.91
CA PHE A 27 -14.17 24.66 -30.23
C PHE A 27 -13.97 23.15 -30.13
N TYR A 28 -13.24 22.70 -29.10
CA TYR A 28 -12.97 21.28 -28.84
C TYR A 28 -13.99 20.60 -27.92
N SER A 29 -15.04 21.31 -27.49
CA SER A 29 -16.04 20.81 -26.53
C SER A 29 -15.41 20.27 -25.23
N LEU A 30 -14.36 20.93 -24.73
CA LEU A 30 -13.62 20.54 -23.52
C LEU A 30 -14.12 21.33 -22.32
N GLN A 31 -14.45 20.63 -21.23
CA GLN A 31 -14.94 21.26 -20.00
C GLN A 31 -13.81 21.73 -19.05
N TYR A 32 -12.60 21.22 -19.26
CA TYR A 32 -11.48 21.37 -18.33
C TYR A 32 -10.21 21.83 -19.03
N VAL A 33 -9.44 22.64 -18.32
CA VAL A 33 -8.06 23.00 -18.67
C VAL A 33 -7.11 22.68 -17.53
N VAL A 34 -5.94 22.17 -17.87
CA VAL A 34 -4.79 21.97 -16.99
C VAL A 34 -3.75 23.02 -17.37
N LEU A 35 -3.36 23.84 -16.40
CA LEU A 35 -2.26 24.79 -16.56
C LEU A 35 -1.04 24.27 -15.80
N GLU A 36 0.06 24.07 -16.50
CA GLU A 36 1.31 23.54 -15.92
C GLU A 36 2.46 24.55 -16.05
N LYS A 37 3.09 24.87 -14.91
CA LYS A 37 4.23 25.78 -14.85
C LYS A 37 5.14 25.44 -13.69
N LYS A 38 6.44 25.26 -13.96
CA LYS A 38 7.48 24.96 -12.95
C LYS A 38 7.09 23.78 -12.04
N LYS A 39 6.62 22.68 -12.65
CA LYS A 39 6.15 21.46 -11.96
C LYS A 39 4.95 21.64 -11.02
N LYS A 40 4.29 22.80 -11.07
CA LYS A 40 2.98 23.00 -10.44
C LYS A 40 1.91 22.94 -11.51
N TYR A 41 0.77 22.38 -11.14
CA TYR A 41 -0.36 22.29 -12.03
C TYR A 41 -1.65 22.74 -11.33
N HIS A 42 -2.55 23.31 -12.12
CA HIS A 42 -3.89 23.70 -11.67
C HIS A 42 -4.92 23.28 -12.70
N ILE A 43 -5.99 22.64 -12.23
CA ILE A 43 -7.11 22.22 -13.05
C ILE A 43 -8.26 23.22 -12.86
N PHE A 44 -8.78 23.74 -13.95
CA PHE A 44 -9.91 24.65 -13.95
C PHE A 44 -11.06 24.09 -14.79
N ARG A 45 -12.27 24.24 -14.29
CA ARG A 45 -13.50 24.12 -15.09
C ARG A 45 -13.72 25.41 -15.87
N GLN A 46 -14.49 25.31 -16.95
CA GLN A 46 -15.00 26.50 -17.64
C GLN A 46 -15.67 27.49 -16.68
N GLU A 47 -16.43 26.99 -15.70
CA GLU A 47 -17.10 27.79 -14.67
C GLU A 47 -16.11 28.60 -13.82
N ASP A 48 -14.96 28.00 -13.45
CA ASP A 48 -13.92 28.67 -12.66
C ASP A 48 -13.27 29.81 -13.45
N ILE A 49 -13.05 29.59 -14.76
CA ILE A 49 -12.48 30.60 -15.67
C ILE A 49 -13.46 31.77 -15.84
N VAL A 50 -14.75 31.49 -15.99
CA VAL A 50 -15.79 32.51 -16.07
C VAL A 50 -15.87 33.31 -14.76
N ALA A 51 -15.84 32.64 -13.61
CA ALA A 51 -15.80 33.30 -12.30
C ALA A 51 -14.55 34.18 -12.14
N PHE A 52 -13.40 33.75 -12.64
CA PHE A 52 -12.18 34.54 -12.66
C PHE A 52 -12.32 35.78 -13.56
N LEU A 53 -12.86 35.63 -14.78
CA LEU A 53 -13.10 36.76 -15.69
C LEU A 53 -13.99 37.82 -15.05
N HIS A 54 -15.09 37.41 -14.40
CA HIS A 54 -15.99 38.31 -13.68
C HIS A 54 -15.28 39.10 -12.58
N LYS A 55 -14.32 38.50 -11.86
CA LYS A 55 -13.54 39.18 -10.81
C LYS A 55 -12.45 40.09 -11.35
N SER A 56 -11.88 39.75 -12.51
CA SER A 56 -10.75 40.50 -13.09
C SER A 56 -11.17 41.75 -13.89
N GLU A 57 -12.47 41.89 -14.21
CA GLU A 57 -13.09 42.98 -14.98
C GLU A 57 -12.52 43.21 -16.40
N LYS A 58 -11.49 42.48 -16.82
CA LYS A 58 -10.81 42.59 -18.11
C LYS A 58 -10.36 41.23 -18.62
N ASP A 59 -10.27 41.08 -19.94
CA ASP A 59 -9.64 39.93 -20.55
C ASP A 59 -8.12 39.98 -20.26
N THR A 60 -7.67 39.08 -19.41
CA THR A 60 -6.27 39.00 -18.96
C THR A 60 -5.59 37.75 -19.52
N SER A 61 -4.31 37.55 -19.22
CA SER A 61 -3.57 36.39 -19.71
C SER A 61 -3.83 35.12 -18.88
N ILE A 62 -3.60 33.96 -19.50
CA ILE A 62 -3.63 32.64 -18.83
C ILE A 62 -2.65 32.60 -17.64
N SER A 63 -1.52 33.31 -17.73
CA SER A 63 -0.58 33.47 -16.60
C SER A 63 -1.22 34.10 -15.37
N ASN A 64 -2.15 35.06 -15.53
CA ASN A 64 -2.81 35.69 -14.40
C ASN A 64 -3.82 34.74 -13.73
N LEU A 65 -4.50 33.91 -14.51
CA LEU A 65 -5.35 32.83 -13.99
C LEU A 65 -4.53 31.84 -13.16
N PHE A 66 -3.34 31.46 -13.63
CA PHE A 66 -2.42 30.60 -12.88
C PHE A 66 -1.98 31.25 -11.56
N LEU A 67 -1.54 32.52 -11.60
CA LEU A 67 -1.13 33.26 -10.39
C LEU A 67 -2.28 33.47 -9.40
N PHE A 68 -3.51 33.61 -9.90
CA PHE A 68 -4.70 33.72 -9.05
C PHE A 68 -4.95 32.45 -8.25
N ALA A 69 -4.78 31.27 -8.87
CA ALA A 69 -4.84 30.01 -8.15
C ALA A 69 -3.72 29.88 -7.10
N GLU A 70 -2.48 30.30 -7.41
CA GLU A 70 -1.38 30.27 -6.44
C GLU A 70 -1.63 31.15 -5.19
N LYS A 71 -2.32 32.28 -5.35
CA LYS A 71 -2.63 33.21 -4.24
C LYS A 71 -3.81 32.74 -3.37
N GLY A 72 -4.66 31.86 -3.90
CA GLY A 72 -5.75 31.24 -3.16
C GLY A 72 -5.22 30.15 -2.23
N ALA A 73 -4.71 30.55 -1.07
CA ALA A 73 -4.31 29.65 0.01
C ALA A 73 -5.40 28.58 0.24
N ASN A 74 -5.05 27.30 0.00
CA ASN A 74 -5.85 26.06 0.11
C ASN A 74 -6.11 25.29 -1.19
N THR A 75 -5.64 25.74 -2.36
CA THR A 75 -5.64 24.87 -3.54
C THR A 75 -4.43 23.93 -3.51
N ARG A 76 -4.51 22.91 -2.65
CA ARG A 76 -3.92 21.62 -3.01
C ARG A 76 -4.35 21.32 -4.44
N THR A 77 -3.41 20.72 -5.16
CA THR A 77 -3.53 19.93 -6.38
C THR A 77 -4.79 19.05 -6.40
N ASN A 78 -5.97 19.66 -6.45
CA ASN A 78 -7.24 18.96 -6.34
C ASN A 78 -7.58 18.42 -7.72
N LEU A 79 -6.99 17.26 -8.05
CA LEU A 79 -7.62 16.39 -9.03
C LEU A 79 -9.05 16.14 -8.55
N PRO A 80 -10.08 16.50 -9.33
CA PRO A 80 -11.45 16.27 -8.93
C PRO A 80 -11.68 14.76 -8.74
N SER A 81 -11.97 14.34 -7.52
CA SER A 81 -12.14 12.94 -7.09
C SER A 81 -13.29 12.17 -7.77
N ARG A 82 -14.10 12.86 -8.59
CA ARG A 82 -15.26 12.30 -9.31
C ARG A 82 -15.12 12.32 -10.84
N MET A 83 -13.94 12.63 -11.38
CA MET A 83 -13.72 12.69 -12.82
C MET A 83 -13.44 11.30 -13.39
N LYS A 84 -14.02 10.99 -14.55
CA LYS A 84 -13.77 9.73 -15.27
C LYS A 84 -12.38 9.77 -15.90
N ASN A 85 -11.64 8.67 -15.88
CA ASN A 85 -10.31 8.55 -16.49
C ASN A 85 -10.27 8.95 -17.97
N SER A 86 -11.37 8.70 -18.70
CA SER A 86 -11.51 9.03 -20.12
C SER A 86 -11.90 10.49 -20.42
N GLU A 87 -12.06 11.33 -19.40
CA GLU A 87 -12.42 12.74 -19.59
C GLU A 87 -11.30 13.49 -20.33
N ARG A 88 -11.63 14.20 -21.40
CA ARG A 88 -10.65 14.93 -22.22
C ARG A 88 -10.41 16.32 -21.64
N MET A 89 -9.16 16.74 -21.62
CA MET A 89 -8.71 18.00 -21.03
C MET A 89 -7.74 18.71 -21.95
N LEU A 90 -7.79 20.04 -21.94
CA LEU A 90 -6.78 20.87 -22.60
C LEU A 90 -5.61 21.06 -21.63
N CYS A 91 -4.40 20.68 -22.02
CA CYS A 91 -3.18 20.98 -21.25
C CYS A 91 -2.42 22.12 -21.90
N ILE A 92 -1.95 23.07 -21.09
CA ILE A 92 -1.10 24.19 -21.51
C ILE A 92 0.11 24.22 -20.59
N THR A 93 1.29 24.02 -21.18
CA THR A 93 2.57 24.08 -20.46
C THR A 93 3.26 25.42 -20.68
N ALA A 94 4.03 25.88 -19.68
CA ALA A 94 4.81 27.11 -19.79
C ALA A 94 5.92 27.01 -20.86
N GLU A 95 6.31 25.80 -21.23
CA GLU A 95 7.33 25.48 -22.23
C GLU A 95 6.77 25.45 -23.67
N LYS A 96 5.53 25.95 -23.85
CA LYS A 96 4.80 26.16 -25.12
C LYS A 96 4.23 24.91 -25.77
N GLU A 97 4.02 23.84 -25.01
CA GLU A 97 3.25 22.71 -25.49
C GLU A 97 1.78 22.89 -25.05
N THR A 98 0.90 23.06 -26.02
CA THR A 98 -0.54 22.98 -25.82
C THR A 98 -1.05 21.73 -26.54
N TYR A 99 -1.69 20.85 -25.80
CA TYR A 99 -2.18 19.57 -26.32
C TYR A 99 -3.44 19.12 -25.60
N ILE A 100 -4.17 18.19 -26.21
CA ILE A 100 -5.35 17.57 -25.60
C ILE A 100 -4.95 16.19 -25.09
N THR A 101 -5.34 15.89 -23.85
CA THR A 101 -4.95 14.68 -23.12
C THR A 101 -6.16 14.16 -22.33
N THR A 102 -6.02 13.02 -21.66
CA THR A 102 -7.05 12.46 -20.77
C THR A 102 -6.75 12.74 -19.31
N PHE A 103 -7.78 12.68 -18.46
CA PHE A 103 -7.59 12.79 -17.01
C PHE A 103 -6.65 11.72 -16.44
N GLU A 104 -6.63 10.52 -17.02
CA GLU A 104 -5.68 9.47 -16.64
C GLU A 104 -4.23 9.85 -16.90
N GLU A 105 -3.93 10.39 -18.09
CA GLU A 105 -2.59 10.85 -18.45
C GLU A 105 -2.16 12.06 -17.60
N VAL A 106 -3.10 12.96 -17.30
CA VAL A 106 -2.87 14.06 -16.36
C VAL A 106 -2.63 13.52 -14.96
N LYS A 107 -3.37 12.52 -14.48
CA LYS A 107 -3.11 11.86 -13.19
C LYS A 107 -1.76 11.18 -13.16
N TYR A 108 -1.30 10.62 -14.26
CA TYR A 108 0.04 10.04 -14.35
C TYR A 108 1.14 11.11 -14.31
N ARG A 109 0.97 12.23 -15.03
CA ARG A 109 1.98 13.32 -15.08
C ARG A 109 1.95 14.25 -13.87
N CYS A 110 0.77 14.48 -13.32
CA CYS A 110 0.52 15.42 -12.23
C CYS A 110 0.36 14.71 -10.88
N GLY A 111 0.14 13.38 -10.86
CA GLY A 111 -0.08 12.60 -9.63
C GLY A 111 1.19 12.22 -8.88
N GLU A 112 2.34 12.78 -9.22
CA GLU A 112 3.53 12.72 -8.39
C GLU A 112 3.71 14.09 -7.71
N ASP A 113 3.26 14.19 -6.46
CA ASP A 113 4.15 14.81 -5.47
C ASP A 113 5.53 14.19 -5.73
N GLU A 114 6.59 15.00 -5.90
CA GLU A 114 7.96 14.61 -6.31
C GLU A 114 8.67 13.61 -5.36
N ASP A 115 7.92 12.85 -4.58
CA ASP A 115 8.31 12.25 -3.32
C ASP A 115 8.11 10.74 -3.25
N PHE A 116 7.40 10.14 -4.22
CA PHE A 116 7.15 8.69 -4.24
C PHE A 116 7.54 8.06 -5.58
N PRO A 117 8.03 6.80 -5.60
CA PRO A 117 8.36 6.12 -6.83
C PRO A 117 7.14 5.89 -7.74
N LEU A 118 7.37 5.79 -9.06
CA LEU A 118 6.34 5.48 -10.07
C LEU A 118 5.50 4.23 -9.77
N TRP A 119 6.04 3.31 -8.96
CA TRP A 119 5.37 2.08 -8.55
C TRP A 119 4.58 2.22 -7.23
N TRP A 120 4.50 3.39 -6.61
CA TRP A 120 3.84 3.58 -5.30
C TRP A 120 2.39 3.09 -5.25
N ASN A 121 1.65 3.18 -6.36
CA ASN A 121 0.26 2.72 -6.46
C ASN A 121 0.08 1.36 -7.14
N ILE A 122 1.08 0.47 -7.07
CA ILE A 122 0.93 -0.95 -7.44
C ILE A 122 -0.13 -1.65 -6.56
N PRO A 123 -0.67 -2.82 -6.97
CA PRO A 123 -1.70 -3.54 -6.22
C PRO A 123 -1.19 -4.24 -4.94
N LEU A 124 -0.19 -3.67 -4.28
CA LEU A 124 0.33 -4.11 -2.99
C LEU A 124 0.10 -3.01 -1.94
N PRO A 125 -0.26 -3.36 -0.70
CA PRO A 125 -0.45 -2.38 0.35
C PRO A 125 0.90 -1.83 0.84
N LEU A 126 1.15 -0.54 0.62
CA LEU A 126 2.42 0.10 0.96
C LEU A 126 2.25 1.20 1.98
N LEU A 127 3.29 1.35 2.81
CA LEU A 127 3.44 2.38 3.84
C LEU A 127 4.77 3.11 3.68
N THR A 128 4.76 4.40 3.92
CA THR A 128 5.98 5.21 4.07
C THR A 128 5.83 6.20 5.21
N MET A 129 6.95 6.54 5.85
CA MET A 129 7.02 7.62 6.83
C MET A 129 7.73 8.82 6.23
N LYS A 130 7.01 9.93 6.05
CA LYS A 130 7.58 11.18 5.52
C LYS A 130 7.02 12.38 6.26
N ASP A 131 7.86 13.38 6.53
CA ASP A 131 7.48 14.64 7.22
C ASP A 131 6.69 14.41 8.51
N HIS A 132 7.12 13.44 9.31
CA HIS A 132 6.43 13.01 10.54
C HIS A 132 4.98 12.58 10.31
N LYS A 133 4.69 11.97 9.16
CA LYS A 133 3.39 11.39 8.84
C LYS A 133 3.55 9.99 8.29
N VAL A 134 2.58 9.16 8.61
CA VAL A 134 2.39 7.87 7.96
C VAL A 134 1.54 8.11 6.72
N ILE A 135 2.04 7.64 5.58
CA ILE A 135 1.38 7.77 4.29
C ILE A 135 1.16 6.36 3.76
N LEU A 136 -0.09 6.05 3.46
CA LEU A 136 -0.52 4.78 2.88
C LEU A 136 -0.82 4.98 1.40
N ASN A 137 -0.45 4.01 0.57
CA ASN A 137 -0.87 4.03 -0.84
C ASN A 137 -2.35 3.67 -0.98
N ALA A 138 -2.89 3.79 -2.20
CA ALA A 138 -4.31 3.52 -2.46
C ALA A 138 -4.74 2.12 -1.99
N LYS A 139 -3.90 1.10 -2.25
CA LYS A 139 -4.22 -0.28 -1.88
C LYS A 139 -4.27 -0.49 -0.37
N ALA A 140 -3.34 0.10 0.39
CA ALA A 140 -3.34 0.03 1.84
C ALA A 140 -4.55 0.75 2.45
N GLN A 141 -4.95 1.90 1.89
CA GLN A 141 -6.15 2.63 2.34
C GLN A 141 -7.46 1.87 2.06
N GLU A 142 -7.51 1.06 1.00
CA GLU A 142 -8.64 0.17 0.71
C GLU A 142 -8.69 -1.04 1.65
N SER A 143 -7.52 -1.56 2.04
CA SER A 143 -7.41 -2.83 2.76
C SER A 143 -7.47 -2.65 4.29
N PHE A 144 -7.12 -1.47 4.79
CA PHE A 144 -6.97 -1.22 6.22
C PHE A 144 -7.54 0.12 6.67
N SER A 145 -7.87 0.21 7.96
CA SER A 145 -8.33 1.46 8.57
C SER A 145 -7.17 2.41 8.82
N LEU A 146 -7.29 3.68 8.42
CA LEU A 146 -6.24 4.68 8.64
C LEU A 146 -5.90 4.92 10.12
N GLU A 147 -6.85 4.69 11.02
CA GLU A 147 -6.69 4.87 12.47
C GLU A 147 -5.72 3.86 13.10
N ASP A 148 -5.54 2.72 12.45
CA ASP A 148 -4.65 1.65 12.87
C ASP A 148 -3.17 2.09 12.82
N PHE A 149 -2.83 2.94 11.85
CA PHE A 149 -1.45 3.32 11.50
C PHE A 149 -1.07 4.72 11.99
N SER A 150 -1.28 5.01 13.28
CA SER A 150 -0.77 6.26 13.86
C SER A 150 0.76 6.34 13.81
N LEU A 151 1.30 7.56 13.63
CA LEU A 151 2.75 7.79 13.57
C LEU A 151 3.53 7.15 14.71
N LYS A 152 3.05 7.30 15.94
CA LYS A 152 3.72 6.75 17.12
C LYS A 152 3.80 5.22 17.04
N ARG A 153 2.68 4.55 16.76
CA ARG A 153 2.61 3.09 16.67
C ARG A 153 3.53 2.53 15.58
N VAL A 154 3.49 3.14 14.39
CA VAL A 154 4.31 2.71 13.25
C VAL A 154 5.79 2.95 13.54
N SER A 155 6.15 4.12 14.07
CA SER A 155 7.54 4.41 14.46
C SER A 155 8.06 3.46 15.53
N ASP A 156 7.25 3.16 16.56
CA ASP A 156 7.61 2.24 17.62
C ASP A 156 7.80 0.81 17.08
N ALA A 157 6.95 0.37 16.15
CA ALA A 157 7.08 -0.93 15.49
C ALA A 157 8.34 -1.01 14.63
N LEU A 158 8.62 -0.01 13.80
CA LEU A 158 9.77 0.00 12.89
C LEU A 158 11.14 0.08 13.61
N GLN A 159 11.16 0.53 14.86
CA GLN A 159 12.36 0.51 15.71
C GLN A 159 12.65 -0.85 16.33
N ARG A 160 11.67 -1.77 16.36
CA ARG A 160 11.86 -3.14 16.84
C ARG A 160 12.54 -3.98 15.78
N GLU A 161 13.24 -5.03 16.20
CA GLU A 161 13.86 -5.98 15.28
C GLU A 161 12.82 -6.79 14.48
N ASP A 162 11.68 -7.10 15.10
CA ASP A 162 10.59 -7.87 14.48
C ASP A 162 9.73 -7.05 13.50
N ARG A 163 9.74 -5.72 13.62
CA ARG A 163 8.91 -4.79 12.85
C ARG A 163 7.42 -5.13 12.88
N LEU A 164 6.95 -5.67 14.01
CA LEU A 164 5.56 -6.05 14.18
C LEU A 164 4.77 -4.92 14.85
N LEU A 165 3.60 -4.65 14.29
CA LEU A 165 2.59 -3.78 14.87
C LEU A 165 1.38 -4.61 15.29
N GLU A 166 1.10 -4.61 16.59
CA GLU A 166 -0.10 -5.23 17.15
C GLU A 166 -1.18 -4.19 17.40
N ILE A 167 -2.40 -4.49 16.97
CA ILE A 167 -3.56 -3.62 17.10
C ILE A 167 -4.70 -4.42 17.71
N ASN A 168 -5.26 -3.89 18.80
CA ASN A 168 -6.48 -4.42 19.38
C ASN A 168 -7.64 -3.64 18.75
N ALA A 169 -8.32 -4.27 17.78
CA ALA A 169 -9.47 -3.67 17.11
C ALA A 169 -10.70 -3.67 18.04
N ASP A 170 -10.85 -4.71 18.87
CA ASP A 170 -11.89 -4.87 19.90
C ASP A 170 -11.37 -5.75 21.08
N GLU A 171 -12.17 -5.92 22.16
CA GLU A 171 -11.78 -6.69 23.36
C GLU A 171 -11.28 -8.13 23.08
N ASN A 172 -11.59 -8.70 21.91
CA ASN A 172 -11.19 -10.05 21.52
C ASN A 172 -10.52 -10.16 20.14
N GLU A 173 -10.31 -9.06 19.41
CA GLU A 173 -9.75 -9.14 18.05
C GLU A 173 -8.40 -8.40 17.97
N LYS A 174 -7.34 -9.20 18.06
CA LYS A 174 -5.95 -8.76 17.90
C LYS A 174 -5.56 -8.95 16.44
N ARG A 175 -5.14 -7.88 15.77
CA ARG A 175 -4.54 -7.92 14.43
C ARG A 175 -3.05 -7.63 14.54
N VAL A 176 -2.25 -8.35 13.76
CA VAL A 176 -0.80 -8.18 13.72
C VAL A 176 -0.35 -7.90 12.30
N PHE A 177 0.37 -6.80 12.13
CA PHE A 177 0.93 -6.36 10.86
C PHE A 177 2.46 -6.46 10.91
N TYR A 178 3.04 -7.00 9.85
CA TYR A 178 4.47 -7.02 9.61
C TYR A 178 4.83 -5.98 8.56
N PHE A 179 5.92 -5.24 8.81
CA PHE A 179 6.45 -4.25 7.87
C PHE A 179 7.72 -4.74 7.20
N GLU A 180 7.59 -5.23 5.96
CA GLU A 180 8.73 -5.66 5.16
C GLU A 180 9.37 -4.45 4.45
N PRO A 181 10.67 -4.15 4.69
CA PRO A 181 11.34 -3.04 4.03
C PRO A 181 11.60 -3.35 2.55
N LEU A 182 11.12 -2.48 1.66
CA LEU A 182 11.36 -2.57 0.21
C LEU A 182 12.46 -1.61 -0.25
N LEU A 183 12.39 -0.36 0.20
CA LEU A 183 13.37 0.69 -0.04
C LEU A 183 13.59 1.50 1.25
N ALA A 184 14.51 2.46 1.21
CA ALA A 184 14.63 3.47 2.25
C ALA A 184 13.25 4.10 2.53
N ASP A 185 12.75 3.89 3.74
CA ASP A 185 11.49 4.44 4.27
C ASP A 185 10.19 3.99 3.56
N ILE A 186 10.23 2.94 2.73
CA ILE A 186 9.04 2.31 2.13
C ILE A 186 8.93 0.85 2.57
N TYR A 187 7.75 0.49 3.05
CA TYR A 187 7.44 -0.82 3.63
C TYR A 187 6.21 -1.43 2.96
N LEU A 188 6.26 -2.74 2.71
CA LEU A 188 5.08 -3.55 2.44
C LEU A 188 4.39 -3.88 3.76
N ILE A 189 3.06 -3.82 3.78
CA ILE A 189 2.24 -4.16 4.94
C ILE A 189 1.65 -5.55 4.74
N ASP A 190 2.08 -6.52 5.54
CA ASP A 190 1.47 -7.85 5.56
C ASP A 190 0.70 -8.06 6.86
N GLU A 191 -0.56 -8.51 6.75
CA GLU A 191 -1.32 -8.95 7.91
C GLU A 191 -0.97 -10.40 8.23
N VAL A 192 -0.27 -10.62 9.35
CA VAL A 192 0.28 -11.92 9.76
C VAL A 192 -0.42 -12.51 10.98
N THR A 193 -1.63 -12.01 11.28
CA THR A 193 -2.42 -12.43 12.46
C THR A 193 -2.61 -13.95 12.52
N SER A 194 -3.02 -14.58 11.41
CA SER A 194 -3.24 -16.02 11.34
C SER A 194 -1.95 -16.81 11.49
N ASP A 195 -0.88 -16.34 10.86
CA ASP A 195 0.40 -17.03 10.81
C ASP A 195 1.07 -17.02 12.18
N LEU A 196 0.99 -15.89 12.89
CA LEU A 196 1.50 -15.77 14.24
C LEU A 196 0.69 -16.64 15.20
N SER A 197 -0.65 -16.64 15.09
CA SER A 197 -1.50 -17.48 15.93
C SER A 197 -1.23 -18.98 15.71
N ALA A 198 -1.02 -19.40 14.46
CA ALA A 198 -0.65 -20.77 14.15
C ALA A 198 0.73 -21.14 14.72
N ALA A 199 1.71 -20.24 14.60
CA ALA A 199 3.05 -20.45 15.17
C ALA A 199 3.02 -20.55 16.71
N GLU A 200 2.21 -19.73 17.39
CA GLU A 200 2.03 -19.81 18.84
C GLU A 200 1.41 -21.14 19.27
N ASP A 201 0.38 -21.62 18.55
CA ASP A 201 -0.23 -22.94 18.82
C ASP A 201 0.77 -24.09 18.59
N MET A 202 1.57 -24.02 17.52
CA MET A 202 2.67 -24.96 17.27
C MET A 202 3.67 -25.00 18.43
N VAL A 203 4.09 -23.83 18.91
CA VAL A 203 5.03 -23.72 20.03
C VAL A 203 4.43 -24.29 21.31
N TRP A 204 3.14 -24.05 21.56
CA TRP A 204 2.43 -24.61 22.70
C TRP A 204 2.41 -26.14 22.66
N TRP A 205 2.00 -26.74 21.55
CA TRP A 205 1.99 -28.20 21.40
C TRP A 205 3.38 -28.82 21.46
N ALA A 206 4.40 -28.15 20.90
CA ALA A 206 5.79 -28.57 21.04
C ALA A 206 6.24 -28.55 22.52
N ALA A 207 5.84 -27.53 23.29
CA ALA A 207 6.12 -27.46 24.72
C ALA A 207 5.43 -28.58 25.51
N VAL A 208 4.16 -28.86 25.21
CA VAL A 208 3.41 -29.99 25.79
C VAL A 208 4.10 -31.32 25.52
N GLY A 209 4.46 -31.59 24.26
CA GLY A 209 5.18 -32.80 23.87
C GLY A 209 6.53 -32.95 24.59
N LYS A 210 7.28 -31.84 24.72
CA LYS A 210 8.56 -31.83 25.45
C LYS A 210 8.38 -32.08 26.95
N ALA A 211 7.40 -31.46 27.59
CA ALA A 211 7.09 -31.68 29.01
C ALA A 211 6.66 -33.12 29.27
N TRP A 212 5.83 -33.68 28.40
CA TRP A 212 5.40 -35.07 28.45
C TRP A 212 6.57 -36.05 28.26
N ALA A 213 7.42 -35.83 27.26
CA ALA A 213 8.61 -36.64 27.03
C ALA A 213 9.58 -36.59 28.23
N GLN A 214 9.73 -35.42 28.87
CA GLN A 214 10.51 -35.31 30.10
C GLN A 214 9.90 -36.09 31.26
N LYS A 215 8.57 -36.09 31.41
CA LYS A 215 7.89 -36.89 32.43
C LYS A 215 8.14 -38.38 32.20
N MET A 216 7.94 -38.88 30.97
CA MET A 216 8.19 -40.28 30.63
C MET A 216 9.65 -40.70 30.89
N ARG A 217 10.61 -39.83 30.58
CA ARG A 217 12.02 -40.08 30.93
C ARG A 217 12.27 -40.21 32.44
N ARG A 218 11.60 -39.41 33.27
CA ARG A 218 11.67 -39.53 34.74
C ARG A 218 11.02 -40.83 35.23
N ASP A 219 10.01 -41.32 34.52
CA ASP A 219 9.33 -42.59 34.81
C ASP A 219 10.12 -43.82 34.28
N GLY A 220 11.34 -43.62 33.78
CA GLY A 220 12.27 -44.67 33.37
C GLY A 220 12.19 -45.10 31.91
N TYR A 221 11.53 -44.32 31.05
CA TYR A 221 11.45 -44.60 29.61
C TYR A 221 12.56 -43.90 28.81
N GLU A 222 13.17 -44.65 27.90
CA GLU A 222 13.91 -44.12 26.76
C GLU A 222 12.93 -43.80 25.64
N ILE A 223 13.12 -42.67 24.95
CA ILE A 223 12.22 -42.18 23.90
C ILE A 223 13.04 -41.96 22.64
N HIS A 224 12.66 -42.62 21.56
CA HIS A 224 13.30 -42.51 20.25
C HIS A 224 12.33 -41.96 19.23
N GLN A 225 12.80 -41.00 18.43
CA GLN A 225 12.09 -40.52 17.26
C GLN A 225 12.40 -41.44 16.08
N VAL A 226 11.35 -41.82 15.35
CA VAL A 226 11.43 -42.62 14.14
C VAL A 226 10.76 -41.83 13.02
N ASP A 227 11.55 -41.46 12.02
CA ASP A 227 11.08 -40.74 10.86
C ASP A 227 10.49 -41.71 9.82
N GLY A 228 9.41 -41.34 9.15
CA GLY A 228 8.81 -42.14 8.08
C GLY A 228 7.28 -42.28 8.18
N ILE A 229 6.69 -42.89 7.15
CA ILE A 229 5.23 -43.07 7.01
C ILE A 229 4.71 -44.24 7.87
N GLN A 230 5.60 -45.14 8.29
CA GLN A 230 5.28 -46.27 9.18
C GLN A 230 6.57 -46.75 9.89
N PRO A 231 6.53 -47.09 11.19
CA PRO A 231 7.70 -47.63 11.88
C PRO A 231 7.99 -49.05 11.37
N SER A 232 9.25 -49.35 11.11
CA SER A 232 9.65 -50.70 10.72
C SER A 232 9.65 -51.64 11.94
N PRO A 233 9.57 -52.97 11.74
CA PRO A 233 9.69 -53.93 12.85
C PRO A 233 11.00 -53.81 13.66
N ILE A 234 12.05 -53.24 13.05
CA ILE A 234 13.33 -52.98 13.72
C ILE A 234 13.21 -51.77 14.65
N ASP A 235 12.49 -50.74 14.22
CA ASP A 235 12.27 -49.51 15.01
C ASP A 235 11.43 -49.80 16.26
N LEU A 236 10.53 -50.79 16.18
CA LEU A 236 9.70 -51.24 17.29
C LEU A 236 10.38 -52.31 18.16
N LEU A 237 11.60 -52.74 17.83
CA LEU A 237 12.24 -53.87 18.47
C LEU A 237 12.61 -53.54 19.93
N GLY A 238 11.85 -54.10 20.86
CA GLY A 238 12.01 -53.85 22.29
C GLY A 238 11.43 -52.51 22.76
N ALA A 239 10.62 -51.85 21.94
CA ALA A 239 9.73 -50.79 22.40
C ALA A 239 8.53 -51.41 23.13
N ASP A 240 8.13 -50.81 24.25
CA ASP A 240 6.92 -51.20 24.98
C ASP A 240 5.67 -50.64 24.30
N ASP A 241 5.78 -49.47 23.67
CA ASP A 241 4.69 -48.81 22.96
C ASP A 241 5.24 -47.79 21.95
N TYR A 242 4.38 -47.29 21.05
CA TYR A 242 4.69 -46.17 20.16
C TYR A 242 3.50 -45.23 19.95
N LEU A 243 3.78 -43.96 19.69
CA LEU A 243 2.79 -42.93 19.38
C LEU A 243 3.02 -42.39 17.97
N THR A 244 1.95 -42.31 17.20
CA THR A 244 1.94 -41.63 15.90
C THR A 244 1.89 -40.12 16.12
N CYS A 245 2.86 -39.39 15.58
CA CYS A 245 2.87 -37.93 15.59
C CYS A 245 2.18 -37.41 14.33
N VAL A 246 1.04 -36.75 14.49
CA VAL A 246 0.22 -36.20 13.40
C VAL A 246 0.12 -34.68 13.57
N TRP A 247 0.31 -33.95 12.48
CA TRP A 247 0.09 -32.50 12.39
C TRP A 247 -0.69 -32.18 11.11
N ASP A 248 -1.79 -31.44 11.21
CA ASP A 248 -2.69 -31.13 10.07
C ASP A 248 -2.99 -32.36 9.20
N GLU A 249 -3.44 -33.44 9.85
CA GLU A 249 -3.77 -34.73 9.21
C GLU A 249 -2.60 -35.47 8.53
N LYS A 250 -1.38 -34.93 8.60
CA LYS A 250 -0.17 -35.56 8.07
C LYS A 250 0.61 -36.24 9.17
N ILE A 251 0.97 -37.50 8.92
CA ILE A 251 1.90 -38.24 9.78
C ILE A 251 3.29 -37.65 9.58
N LEU A 252 3.86 -37.12 10.66
CA LEU A 252 5.23 -36.59 10.67
C LEU A 252 6.25 -37.67 11.06
N GLY A 253 5.83 -38.67 11.83
CA GLY A 253 6.68 -39.76 12.29
C GLY A 253 6.11 -40.40 13.54
N TYR A 254 6.96 -41.10 14.28
CA TYR A 254 6.59 -41.89 15.44
C TYR A 254 7.53 -41.65 16.61
N LEU A 255 6.99 -41.71 17.82
CA LEU A 255 7.77 -41.77 19.05
C LEU A 255 7.67 -43.19 19.62
N CYS A 256 8.81 -43.85 19.81
CA CYS A 256 8.88 -45.19 20.40
C CYS A 256 9.36 -45.09 21.86
N PHE A 257 8.71 -45.84 22.75
CA PHE A 257 8.99 -45.86 24.19
C PHE A 257 9.61 -47.18 24.59
N LYS A 258 10.70 -47.13 25.36
CA LYS A 258 11.36 -48.33 25.87
C LYS A 258 11.71 -48.15 27.33
N LYS A 259 11.10 -48.93 28.20
CA LYS A 259 11.37 -48.91 29.64
C LYS A 259 12.76 -49.46 29.89
N MET A 260 13.59 -48.67 30.54
CA MET A 260 14.89 -49.13 30.98
C MET A 260 14.67 -50.19 32.06
N LYS A 261 15.07 -51.43 31.78
CA LYS A 261 15.09 -52.48 32.81
C LYS A 261 16.13 -52.08 33.85
N GLU A 262 15.72 -52.00 35.11
CA GLU A 262 16.66 -51.85 36.22
C GLU A 262 17.68 -52.99 36.13
N ALA A 263 18.96 -52.63 36.05
CA ALA A 263 20.04 -53.59 36.12
C ALA A 263 19.95 -54.28 37.49
N SER A 264 19.41 -55.50 37.50
CA SER A 264 19.41 -56.36 38.69
C SER A 264 20.87 -56.54 39.11
N LYS A 265 21.23 -55.94 40.24
CA LYS A 265 22.49 -56.22 40.96
C LYS A 265 22.44 -57.61 41.56
#